data_AF-A0A318CWH7-F1
#
_entry.id   AF-A0A318CWH7-F1
#
_cell.length_a   1.000
_cell.length_b   1.000
_cell.length_c   1.000
_cell.angle_alpha   90.00
_cell.angle_beta   90.00
_cell.angle_gamma   90.00
#
_symmetry.space_group_name_H-M   'P 1'
#
loop_
_entity.id
_entity.type
_entity.pdbx_description
1 polymer ?
#
loop_
_entity_poly.entity_id
_entity_poly.type
_entity_poly.pdbx_seq_one_letter_code
_entity_poly.pdbx_strand_id
1 'polypeptide(L)'
;MKKQLLLLVLCLGISWSHSSFALEFLDSAGDAQGPDITAMSYQVVGDALEMRLTFVQPLEGNVINQDMHAFIGFDIDRSLMTGFTSGTGLHSQFGVDYEIELFLMGFGLTSNEAVLKYWQHKSNPPFIQLEKVSIALGNSFYPNGSVFVVGKDLTYGTNSHQIFLRVPLNLFSNTSFPMCSVQGPMCINNYLFPCPLDLTHDPTNAYVNVMAVPVYFGDSVDMLPDSGMLNTATGAVKEDYPMGPKDLVIAVTDSPQDCFGGICNNGEELTEVKAFVHEGGNLTFELKIATYSFEDTAVYLVLMDLDNNPTTGEPYFNGGECIGIDLLAEYYNFNNPIGEANPLAGNLYFRVDDGYCPLLYIDYLANVWRSSPGYIWITIPEEFLAPYLASNPSGVITAMVGSFSPDALFTGFADTVPDQGFLKITNKCN
;
A
#
# COMPACT_ATOMS: atom_id res chain seq x y z
N MET A 1 32.86 -70.33 2.85
CA MET A 1 31.66 -69.59 3.29
C MET A 1 32.09 -68.22 3.79
N LYS A 2 31.89 -67.17 2.99
CA LYS A 2 32.22 -65.78 3.35
C LYS A 2 30.99 -65.13 3.99
N LYS A 3 31.09 -64.66 5.23
CA LYS A 3 30.04 -63.88 5.91
C LYS A 3 30.14 -62.43 5.45
N GLN A 4 29.07 -61.91 4.84
CA GLN A 4 28.87 -60.49 4.59
C GLN A 4 28.39 -59.83 5.89
N LEU A 5 29.08 -58.76 6.30
CA LEU A 5 28.71 -57.90 7.42
C LEU A 5 27.91 -56.72 6.85
N LEU A 6 26.60 -56.68 7.13
CA LEU A 6 25.70 -55.61 6.75
C LEU A 6 25.86 -54.45 7.76
N LEU A 7 26.41 -53.32 7.31
CA LEU A 7 26.54 -52.11 8.12
C LEU A 7 25.25 -51.29 7.96
N LEU A 8 24.36 -51.34 8.96
CA LEU A 8 23.16 -50.52 9.04
C LEU A 8 23.55 -49.15 9.64
N VAL A 9 23.67 -48.12 8.80
CA VAL A 9 23.87 -46.73 9.27
C VAL A 9 22.52 -46.16 9.63
N LEU A 10 22.25 -46.08 10.93
CA LEU A 10 21.06 -45.46 11.50
C LEU A 10 21.29 -43.94 11.52
N CYS A 11 20.81 -43.22 10.51
CA CYS A 11 20.73 -41.76 10.55
C CYS A 11 19.63 -41.34 11.54
N LEU A 12 20.00 -41.16 12.81
CA LEU A 12 19.21 -40.42 13.79
C LEU A 12 19.15 -38.95 13.35
N GLY A 13 18.10 -38.60 12.61
CA GLY A 13 17.76 -37.22 12.32
C GLY A 13 17.38 -36.52 13.63
N ILE A 14 18.33 -35.81 14.22
CA ILE A 14 18.07 -34.86 15.29
C ILE A 14 17.29 -33.71 14.65
N SER A 15 15.97 -33.73 14.74
CA SER A 15 15.14 -32.59 14.39
C SER A 15 15.37 -31.52 15.46
N TRP A 16 16.14 -30.49 15.12
CA TRP A 16 16.25 -29.29 15.92
C TRP A 16 14.88 -28.61 15.88
N SER A 17 14.09 -28.80 16.93
CA SER A 17 12.91 -27.98 17.19
C SER A 17 13.42 -26.55 17.39
N HIS A 18 13.35 -25.75 16.32
CA HIS A 18 13.62 -24.33 16.41
C HIS A 18 12.57 -23.76 17.35
N SER A 19 12.99 -23.38 18.56
CA SER A 19 12.17 -22.55 19.42
C SER A 19 12.01 -21.22 18.69
N SER A 20 10.91 -21.07 17.97
CA SER A 20 10.49 -19.77 17.46
C SER A 20 10.19 -18.92 18.69
N PHE A 21 11.03 -17.92 18.95
CA PHE A 21 10.72 -16.92 19.96
C PHE A 21 9.73 -15.95 19.32
N ALA A 22 8.67 -15.61 20.05
CA ALA A 22 7.84 -14.49 19.65
C ALA A 22 8.66 -13.21 19.68
N LEU A 23 8.56 -12.43 18.60
CA LEU A 23 9.10 -11.09 18.58
C LEU A 23 8.12 -10.19 19.33
N GLU A 24 8.62 -9.45 20.32
CA GLU A 24 7.82 -8.49 21.08
C GLU A 24 8.22 -7.07 20.66
N PHE A 25 7.23 -6.32 20.22
CA PHE A 25 7.30 -4.92 19.88
C PHE A 25 6.67 -4.12 21.01
N LEU A 26 7.35 -3.07 21.45
CA LEU A 26 6.90 -2.25 22.57
C LEU A 26 6.48 -0.88 22.07
N ASP A 27 5.49 -0.33 22.74
CA ASP A 27 4.90 0.96 22.44
C ASP A 27 4.73 1.80 23.71
N SER A 28 4.70 3.13 23.56
CA SER A 28 4.89 4.05 24.68
C SER A 28 3.60 4.45 25.36
N ALA A 29 3.14 3.64 26.32
CA ALA A 29 1.96 3.94 27.16
C ALA A 29 1.72 5.44 27.44
N GLY A 30 0.58 5.96 26.98
CA GLY A 30 0.10 7.33 27.16
C GLY A 30 0.39 8.29 26.00
N ASP A 31 0.92 7.81 24.88
CA ASP A 31 1.02 8.51 23.60
C ASP A 31 -0.33 8.70 22.91
N ALA A 32 -1.31 7.83 23.18
CA ALA A 32 -2.69 8.00 22.79
C ALA A 32 -3.64 8.27 23.97
N GLN A 33 -4.67 9.08 23.74
CA GLN A 33 -5.77 9.31 24.72
C GLN A 33 -6.87 8.24 24.65
N GLY A 34 -6.84 7.42 23.60
CA GLY A 34 -7.87 6.46 23.23
C GLY A 34 -7.48 5.04 23.63
N PRO A 35 -7.85 4.04 22.82
CA PRO A 35 -7.20 2.74 22.90
C PRO A 35 -5.70 2.94 22.74
N ASP A 36 -4.93 2.52 23.73
CA ASP A 36 -3.49 2.77 23.83
C ASP A 36 -2.78 1.41 23.90
N ILE A 37 -2.13 1.05 22.81
CA ILE A 37 -1.33 -0.15 22.59
C ILE A 37 -0.01 0.07 23.30
N THR A 38 0.46 -0.97 23.98
CA THR A 38 1.74 -0.94 24.71
C THR A 38 2.69 -2.03 24.24
N ALA A 39 2.15 -3.05 23.58
CA ALA A 39 2.94 -4.09 22.97
C ALA A 39 2.18 -4.89 21.92
N MET A 40 2.91 -5.38 20.93
CA MET A 40 2.50 -6.47 20.05
C MET A 40 3.50 -7.62 20.15
N SER A 41 3.01 -8.85 20.34
CA SER A 41 3.81 -10.06 20.13
C SER A 41 3.40 -10.72 18.82
N TYR A 42 4.37 -11.10 17.99
CA TYR A 42 4.17 -11.71 16.68
C TYR A 42 5.01 -12.98 16.52
N GLN A 43 4.39 -14.07 16.04
CA GLN A 43 5.11 -15.28 15.68
C GLN A 43 4.34 -16.17 14.71
N VAL A 44 5.07 -16.91 13.88
CA VAL A 44 4.50 -18.02 13.12
C VAL A 44 4.79 -19.32 13.87
N VAL A 45 3.75 -20.05 14.27
CA VAL A 45 3.84 -21.32 15.00
C VAL A 45 3.17 -22.42 14.18
N GLY A 46 3.99 -23.28 13.59
CA GLY A 46 3.49 -24.33 12.70
C GLY A 46 2.89 -23.73 11.43
N ASP A 47 1.59 -23.95 11.23
CA ASP A 47 0.80 -23.48 10.09
C ASP A 47 -0.10 -22.30 10.42
N ALA A 48 0.19 -21.55 11.49
CA ALA A 48 -0.58 -20.39 11.89
C ALA A 48 0.29 -19.20 12.29
N LEU A 49 -0.18 -18.01 11.94
CA LEU A 49 0.26 -16.75 12.53
C LEU A 49 -0.43 -16.56 13.89
N GLU A 50 0.34 -16.32 14.94
CA GLU A 50 -0.17 -15.91 16.26
C GLU A 50 0.27 -14.48 16.56
N MET A 51 -0.69 -13.68 17.00
CA MET A 51 -0.46 -12.30 17.42
C MET A 51 -1.13 -12.02 18.75
N ARG A 52 -0.51 -11.14 19.54
CA ARG A 52 -1.08 -10.64 20.77
C ARG A 52 -0.88 -9.14 20.86
N LEU A 53 -1.97 -8.39 20.98
CA LEU A 53 -1.94 -6.96 21.25
C LEU A 53 -2.19 -6.74 22.74
N THR A 54 -1.43 -5.85 23.37
CA THR A 54 -1.58 -5.47 24.78
C THR A 54 -1.86 -3.98 24.88
N PHE A 55 -2.85 -3.61 25.68
CA PHE A 55 -3.29 -2.23 25.82
C PHE A 55 -3.14 -1.71 27.26
N VAL A 56 -3.02 -0.39 27.44
CA VAL A 56 -3.04 0.24 28.77
C VAL A 56 -4.37 -0.04 29.46
N GLN A 57 -5.49 0.15 28.77
CA GLN A 57 -6.82 -0.05 29.31
C GLN A 57 -7.22 -1.55 29.32
N PRO A 58 -7.99 -2.00 30.33
CA PRO A 58 -8.60 -3.32 30.27
C PRO A 58 -9.69 -3.36 29.18
N LEU A 59 -9.71 -4.45 28.42
CA LEU A 59 -10.63 -4.78 27.33
C LEU A 59 -11.80 -5.70 27.74
N GLU A 60 -11.89 -6.07 29.03
CA GLU A 60 -13.04 -6.78 29.60
C GLU A 60 -13.46 -6.16 30.95
N GLY A 61 -14.74 -6.33 31.32
CA GLY A 61 -15.31 -5.85 32.58
C GLY A 61 -16.38 -4.77 32.42
N ASN A 62 -16.76 -4.08 33.51
CA ASN A 62 -17.71 -2.96 33.49
C ASN A 62 -17.04 -1.67 32.99
N VAL A 63 -16.46 -1.70 31.80
CA VAL A 63 -15.75 -0.54 31.22
C VAL A 63 -16.67 0.07 30.17
N ILE A 64 -17.11 1.30 30.41
CA ILE A 64 -18.19 1.96 29.63
C ILE A 64 -17.68 2.50 28.27
N ASN A 65 -16.37 2.48 28.01
CA ASN A 65 -15.74 3.07 26.81
C ASN A 65 -14.71 2.11 26.15
N GLN A 66 -15.05 0.84 25.93
CA GLN A 66 -14.16 -0.12 25.25
C GLN A 66 -14.31 -0.13 23.73
N ASP A 67 -15.13 0.77 23.20
CA ASP A 67 -15.49 0.74 21.79
C ASP A 67 -14.27 1.14 20.96
N MET A 68 -13.67 0.12 20.34
CA MET A 68 -12.42 0.22 19.62
C MET A 68 -12.57 -0.41 18.26
N HIS A 69 -12.05 0.29 17.27
CA HIS A 69 -11.81 -0.24 15.94
C HIS A 69 -10.29 -0.30 15.76
N ALA A 70 -9.75 -1.46 15.41
CA ALA A 70 -8.33 -1.59 15.08
C ALA A 70 -8.12 -2.27 13.73
N PHE A 71 -7.09 -1.83 13.04
CA PHE A 71 -6.66 -2.33 11.74
C PHE A 71 -5.24 -2.87 11.89
N ILE A 72 -4.98 -4.08 11.38
CA ILE A 72 -3.65 -4.66 11.32
C ILE A 72 -3.32 -4.89 9.85
N GLY A 73 -2.37 -4.14 9.30
CA GLY A 73 -1.89 -4.29 7.93
C GLY A 73 -0.72 -5.26 7.85
N PHE A 74 -0.70 -6.09 6.81
CA PHE A 74 0.40 -7.01 6.49
C PHE A 74 0.86 -6.80 5.06
N ASP A 75 2.14 -6.53 4.90
CA ASP A 75 2.88 -6.65 3.65
C ASP A 75 3.75 -7.91 3.76
N ILE A 76 3.31 -9.03 3.17
CA ILE A 76 3.96 -10.34 3.36
C ILE A 76 4.95 -10.68 2.26
N ASP A 77 4.96 -9.92 1.18
CA ASP A 77 5.88 -10.07 0.05
C ASP A 77 6.94 -8.94 -0.03
N ARG A 78 6.78 -7.90 0.78
CA ARG A 78 7.63 -6.69 0.86
C ARG A 78 7.66 -5.89 -0.42
N SER A 79 6.57 -5.95 -1.17
CA SER A 79 6.45 -5.34 -2.47
C SER A 79 5.52 -4.14 -2.40
N LEU A 80 5.95 -3.02 -2.99
CA LEU A 80 5.05 -1.91 -3.26
C LEU A 80 4.16 -2.20 -4.49
N MET A 81 4.22 -3.40 -5.07
CA MET A 81 3.46 -3.75 -6.29
C MET A 81 2.11 -4.41 -5.98
N THR A 82 1.78 -4.58 -4.70
CA THR A 82 0.71 -5.45 -4.22
C THR A 82 -0.08 -4.79 -3.08
N GLY A 83 -1.26 -5.33 -2.78
CA GLY A 83 -2.02 -4.95 -1.59
C GLY A 83 -3.00 -3.76 -1.69
N PHE A 84 -3.40 -3.27 -0.52
CA PHE A 84 -4.20 -2.08 -0.24
C PHE A 84 -3.27 -0.89 0.06
N THR A 85 -3.83 0.32 0.07
CA THR A 85 -3.28 1.38 0.94
C THR A 85 -3.61 1.00 2.37
N SER A 86 -2.61 0.84 3.23
CA SER A 86 -2.80 1.09 4.66
C SER A 86 -1.46 1.22 5.38
N GLY A 87 -0.73 2.27 5.04
CA GLY A 87 0.11 2.93 6.02
C GLY A 87 -0.73 3.93 6.82
N THR A 88 -0.31 4.22 8.05
CA THR A 88 -0.76 5.39 8.81
C THR A 88 -0.25 6.70 8.18
N GLY A 89 0.64 6.60 7.19
CA GLY A 89 1.25 7.70 6.46
C GLY A 89 0.72 7.87 5.04
N LEU A 90 0.88 9.09 4.54
CA LEU A 90 0.47 9.53 3.20
C LEU A 90 1.39 9.03 2.06
N HIS A 91 2.46 8.32 2.45
CA HIS A 91 3.64 8.03 1.64
C HIS A 91 4.32 6.70 2.03
N SER A 92 3.58 5.62 1.89
CA SER A 92 4.05 4.29 2.28
C SER A 92 5.14 3.74 1.36
N GLN A 93 6.12 3.03 1.91
CA GLN A 93 7.04 2.16 1.14
C GLN A 93 6.49 0.75 0.94
N PHE A 94 5.25 0.51 1.36
CA PHE A 94 4.65 -0.81 1.56
C PHE A 94 3.31 -0.94 0.85
N GLY A 95 3.05 -2.13 0.34
CA GLY A 95 1.74 -2.58 -0.10
C GLY A 95 1.09 -3.47 0.95
N VAL A 96 -0.13 -3.17 1.40
CA VAL A 96 -0.77 -3.99 2.43
C VAL A 96 -1.53 -5.15 1.79
N ASP A 97 -0.92 -6.31 1.65
CA ASP A 97 -1.52 -7.51 1.07
C ASP A 97 -2.79 -7.99 1.79
N TYR A 98 -2.78 -7.89 3.12
CA TYR A 98 -3.87 -8.34 3.99
C TYR A 98 -4.15 -7.33 5.08
N GLU A 99 -5.41 -7.22 5.47
CA GLU A 99 -5.87 -6.38 6.56
C GLU A 99 -6.67 -7.24 7.53
N ILE A 100 -6.39 -7.16 8.83
CA ILE A 100 -7.28 -7.68 9.87
C ILE A 100 -7.97 -6.51 10.54
N GLU A 101 -9.28 -6.47 10.41
CA GLU A 101 -10.14 -5.50 11.09
C GLU A 101 -10.66 -6.11 12.40
N LEU A 102 -10.52 -5.40 13.50
CA LEU A 102 -11.00 -5.76 14.83
C LEU A 102 -12.00 -4.72 15.30
N PHE A 103 -13.20 -5.17 15.65
CA PHE A 103 -14.25 -4.30 16.16
C PHE A 103 -14.67 -4.78 17.54
N LEU A 104 -14.43 -3.97 18.57
CA LEU A 104 -14.82 -4.25 19.96
C LEU A 104 -15.90 -3.28 20.38
N MET A 105 -17.00 -3.78 20.96
CA MET A 105 -18.20 -2.97 21.22
C MET A 105 -18.66 -2.97 22.68
N GLY A 106 -17.81 -3.31 23.64
CA GLY A 106 -18.08 -3.18 25.09
C GLY A 106 -19.26 -4.00 25.67
N PHE A 107 -20.15 -4.56 24.84
CA PHE A 107 -21.39 -5.25 25.21
C PHE A 107 -21.25 -6.78 25.08
N GLY A 108 -20.25 -7.34 25.76
CA GLY A 108 -20.08 -8.79 25.95
C GLY A 108 -19.42 -9.54 24.80
N LEU A 109 -19.21 -10.85 24.99
CA LEU A 109 -18.39 -11.69 24.10
C LEU A 109 -18.91 -11.82 22.67
N THR A 110 -20.19 -11.52 22.41
CA THR A 110 -20.81 -11.65 21.08
C THR A 110 -20.80 -10.35 20.28
N SER A 111 -20.34 -9.23 20.85
CA SER A 111 -20.28 -7.94 20.15
C SER A 111 -18.92 -7.67 19.52
N ASN A 112 -17.94 -8.54 19.76
CA ASN A 112 -16.59 -8.38 19.26
C ASN A 112 -16.44 -9.17 17.95
N GLU A 113 -15.88 -8.53 16.94
CA GLU A 113 -15.69 -9.10 15.61
C GLU A 113 -14.25 -8.93 15.17
N ALA A 114 -13.75 -9.92 14.43
CA ALA A 114 -12.46 -9.88 13.77
C ALA A 114 -12.64 -10.39 12.34
N VAL A 115 -12.12 -9.69 11.35
CA VAL A 115 -12.29 -10.02 9.93
C VAL A 115 -10.97 -9.87 9.19
N LEU A 116 -10.51 -10.95 8.57
CA LEU A 116 -9.41 -10.90 7.60
C LEU A 116 -9.95 -10.46 6.23
N LYS A 117 -9.30 -9.48 5.64
CA LYS A 117 -9.64 -8.86 4.37
C LYS A 117 -8.44 -8.91 3.43
N TYR A 118 -8.70 -9.24 2.16
CA TYR A 118 -7.72 -9.19 1.07
C TYR A 118 -8.45 -9.16 -0.27
N TRP A 119 -7.75 -8.80 -1.33
CA TRP A 119 -8.28 -8.86 -2.69
C TRP A 119 -7.96 -10.20 -3.33
N GLN A 120 -8.91 -10.76 -4.09
CA GLN A 120 -8.67 -11.95 -4.89
C GLN A 120 -9.32 -11.87 -6.27
N HIS A 121 -8.81 -12.67 -7.21
CA HIS A 121 -9.46 -12.91 -8.48
C HIS A 121 -10.83 -13.58 -8.29
N LYS A 122 -11.89 -12.93 -8.76
CA LYS A 122 -13.23 -13.49 -8.84
C LYS A 122 -13.43 -14.36 -10.09
N SER A 123 -12.69 -14.07 -11.16
CA SER A 123 -12.83 -14.75 -12.45
C SER A 123 -11.49 -14.93 -13.16
N ASN A 124 -11.40 -16.02 -13.92
CA ASN A 124 -10.25 -16.33 -14.75
C ASN A 124 -10.16 -15.38 -15.97
N PRO A 125 -8.95 -15.19 -16.53
CA PRO A 125 -8.77 -14.47 -17.79
C PRO A 125 -9.72 -14.95 -18.91
N PRO A 126 -10.16 -14.07 -19.83
CA PRO A 126 -9.69 -12.69 -20.00
C PRO A 126 -10.41 -11.68 -19.09
N PHE A 127 -11.59 -12.01 -18.56
CA PHE A 127 -12.38 -11.09 -17.73
C PHE A 127 -11.87 -11.16 -16.29
N ILE A 128 -10.91 -10.31 -15.94
CA ILE A 128 -10.42 -10.21 -14.57
C ILE A 128 -11.34 -9.27 -13.80
N GLN A 129 -12.06 -9.83 -12.85
CA GLN A 129 -12.80 -9.08 -11.82
C GLN A 129 -12.14 -9.37 -10.48
N LEU A 130 -12.03 -8.32 -9.67
CA LEU A 130 -11.65 -8.44 -8.28
C LEU A 130 -12.87 -8.58 -7.38
N GLU A 131 -12.66 -9.26 -6.26
CA GLU A 131 -13.52 -9.13 -5.10
C GLU A 131 -12.70 -8.97 -3.83
N LYS A 132 -13.19 -8.11 -2.92
CA LYS A 132 -12.66 -8.00 -1.57
C LYS A 132 -13.22 -9.18 -0.79
N VAL A 133 -12.34 -10.11 -0.43
CA VAL A 133 -12.67 -11.23 0.46
C VAL A 133 -12.78 -10.70 1.87
N SER A 134 -13.72 -11.25 2.63
CA SER A 134 -13.87 -10.97 4.07
C SER A 134 -14.14 -12.28 4.78
N ILE A 135 -13.21 -12.68 5.65
CA ILE A 135 -13.25 -13.94 6.38
C ILE A 135 -13.34 -13.62 7.88
N ALA A 136 -14.46 -13.97 8.50
CA ALA A 136 -14.62 -13.82 9.95
C ALA A 136 -13.62 -14.71 10.71
N LEU A 137 -12.93 -14.16 11.70
CA LEU A 137 -11.96 -14.83 12.55
C LEU A 137 -12.57 -15.17 13.91
N GLY A 138 -12.24 -16.34 14.46
CA GLY A 138 -12.77 -16.83 15.74
C GLY A 138 -14.29 -17.10 15.76
N ASN A 139 -14.94 -17.15 14.60
CA ASN A 139 -16.38 -17.37 14.51
C ASN A 139 -16.75 -18.82 14.83
N SER A 140 -17.47 -19.03 15.94
CA SER A 140 -17.89 -20.37 16.38
C SER A 140 -18.94 -21.04 15.48
N PHE A 141 -19.68 -20.26 14.69
CA PHE A 141 -20.69 -20.79 13.76
C PHE A 141 -20.08 -21.24 12.43
N TYR A 142 -18.97 -20.63 12.02
CA TYR A 142 -18.26 -20.94 10.77
C TYR A 142 -16.76 -21.12 11.06
N PRO A 143 -16.37 -22.19 11.78
CA PRO A 143 -15.00 -22.39 12.20
C PRO A 143 -14.09 -22.60 10.98
N ASN A 144 -13.04 -21.79 10.88
CA ASN A 144 -12.00 -21.86 9.86
C ASN A 144 -10.61 -22.13 10.47
N GLY A 145 -10.58 -22.57 11.74
CA GLY A 145 -9.35 -22.83 12.49
C GLY A 145 -8.71 -21.58 13.12
N SER A 146 -9.24 -20.39 12.85
CA SER A 146 -8.79 -19.16 13.52
C SER A 146 -9.32 -19.06 14.94
N VAL A 147 -8.59 -18.32 15.77
CA VAL A 147 -8.95 -18.00 17.15
C VAL A 147 -8.93 -16.48 17.30
N PHE A 148 -9.95 -15.94 17.95
CA PHE A 148 -10.00 -14.54 18.36
C PHE A 148 -10.48 -14.49 19.81
N VAL A 149 -9.65 -13.92 20.68
CA VAL A 149 -9.90 -13.83 22.12
C VAL A 149 -9.64 -12.40 22.56
N VAL A 150 -10.55 -11.85 23.35
CA VAL A 150 -10.45 -10.51 23.94
C VAL A 150 -10.55 -10.66 25.44
N GLY A 151 -9.60 -10.08 26.18
CA GLY A 151 -9.54 -10.19 27.63
C GLY A 151 -8.93 -11.51 28.10
N LYS A 152 -9.25 -11.89 29.34
CA LYS A 152 -8.59 -12.98 30.06
C LYS A 152 -9.09 -14.34 29.61
N ASP A 153 -8.19 -15.16 29.11
CA ASP A 153 -8.43 -16.56 28.76
C ASP A 153 -7.26 -17.42 29.23
N LEU A 154 -7.55 -18.46 30.03
CA LEU A 154 -6.52 -19.35 30.58
C LEU A 154 -5.94 -20.31 29.54
N THR A 155 -6.69 -20.63 28.49
CA THR A 155 -6.27 -21.54 27.41
C THR A 155 -5.18 -20.90 26.57
N TYR A 156 -5.35 -19.62 26.24
CA TYR A 156 -4.40 -18.85 25.43
C TYR A 156 -3.47 -17.96 26.27
N GLY A 157 -3.61 -18.02 27.60
CA GLY A 157 -2.78 -17.30 28.56
C GLY A 157 -2.90 -15.78 28.42
N THR A 158 -4.06 -15.26 28.01
CA THR A 158 -4.32 -13.82 27.92
C THR A 158 -4.81 -13.25 29.24
N ASN A 159 -4.64 -11.94 29.44
CA ASN A 159 -5.17 -11.19 30.57
C ASN A 159 -6.20 -10.14 30.11
N SER A 160 -6.76 -9.38 31.04
CA SER A 160 -7.83 -8.40 30.75
C SER A 160 -7.43 -7.27 29.80
N HIS A 161 -6.15 -7.09 29.47
CA HIS A 161 -5.60 -6.03 28.62
C HIS A 161 -5.24 -6.51 27.23
N GLN A 162 -5.53 -7.77 26.90
CA GLN A 162 -4.97 -8.42 25.73
C GLN A 162 -6.01 -8.88 24.73
N ILE A 163 -5.65 -8.75 23.46
CA ILE A 163 -6.28 -9.44 22.34
C ILE A 163 -5.31 -10.53 21.89
N PHE A 164 -5.83 -11.72 21.62
CA PHE A 164 -5.08 -12.79 20.98
C PHE A 164 -5.76 -13.23 19.70
N LEU A 165 -4.96 -13.32 18.64
CA LEU A 165 -5.36 -13.80 17.33
C LEU A 165 -4.48 -14.99 16.96
N ARG A 166 -5.11 -16.04 16.44
CA ARG A 166 -4.43 -17.10 15.70
C ARG A 166 -5.08 -17.23 14.34
N VAL A 167 -4.33 -17.04 13.27
CA VAL A 167 -4.81 -17.08 11.89
C VAL A 167 -4.05 -18.17 11.13
N PRO A 168 -4.73 -19.26 10.72
CA PRO A 168 -4.11 -20.26 9.86
C PRO A 168 -3.54 -19.65 8.58
N LEU A 169 -2.31 -20.05 8.22
CA LEU A 169 -1.59 -19.51 7.06
C LEU A 169 -2.29 -19.80 5.74
N ASN A 170 -3.10 -20.86 5.66
CA ASN A 170 -3.90 -21.17 4.49
C ASN A 170 -5.04 -20.17 4.24
N LEU A 171 -5.37 -19.29 5.20
CA LEU A 171 -6.30 -18.18 4.98
C LEU A 171 -5.65 -16.98 4.27
N PHE A 172 -4.31 -16.92 4.25
CA PHE A 172 -3.54 -15.97 3.46
C PHE A 172 -3.40 -16.48 2.02
N SER A 173 -4.53 -16.61 1.33
CA SER A 173 -4.60 -17.28 0.02
C SER A 173 -4.71 -16.33 -1.18
N ASN A 174 -4.48 -15.03 -1.01
CA ASN A 174 -4.19 -14.16 -2.15
C ASN A 174 -3.02 -14.78 -2.92
N THR A 175 -3.07 -14.81 -4.25
CA THR A 175 -2.08 -15.55 -5.06
C THR A 175 -1.44 -14.72 -6.16
N SER A 176 -1.87 -13.47 -6.39
CA SER A 176 -1.38 -12.69 -7.53
C SER A 176 -1.72 -11.20 -7.44
N PHE A 177 -0.69 -10.35 -7.43
CA PHE A 177 -0.76 -8.91 -7.72
C PHE A 177 0.49 -8.51 -8.52
N PRO A 178 0.45 -7.44 -9.35
CA PRO A 178 -0.72 -6.69 -9.82
C PRO A 178 -1.50 -7.47 -10.90
N MET A 179 -2.74 -7.03 -11.17
CA MET A 179 -3.65 -7.73 -12.07
C MET A 179 -3.70 -7.06 -13.45
N CYS A 180 -3.09 -7.69 -14.44
CA CYS A 180 -3.18 -7.26 -15.84
C CYS A 180 -4.64 -7.33 -16.36
N SER A 181 -5.09 -6.36 -17.15
CA SER A 181 -6.48 -6.30 -17.68
C SER A 181 -6.79 -7.30 -18.82
N VAL A 182 -7.98 -7.21 -19.44
CA VAL A 182 -8.38 -7.96 -20.67
C VAL A 182 -7.45 -7.73 -21.87
N GLN A 183 -6.73 -6.60 -21.92
CA GLN A 183 -5.68 -6.33 -22.91
C GLN A 183 -4.34 -6.95 -22.52
N GLY A 184 -4.28 -7.51 -21.31
CA GLY A 184 -3.16 -8.23 -20.71
C GLY A 184 -2.48 -9.23 -21.62
N PRO A 185 -3.15 -9.98 -22.53
CA PRO A 185 -2.41 -10.86 -23.45
C PRO A 185 -1.42 -10.11 -24.36
N MET A 186 -1.71 -8.88 -24.81
CA MET A 186 -0.74 -8.09 -25.58
C MET A 186 0.42 -7.61 -24.69
N CYS A 187 0.10 -7.22 -23.45
CA CYS A 187 1.06 -6.70 -22.48
C CYS A 187 1.99 -7.79 -21.91
N ILE A 188 1.42 -8.97 -21.63
CA ILE A 188 2.10 -10.17 -21.10
C ILE A 188 3.00 -10.79 -22.17
N ASN A 189 2.55 -10.85 -23.43
CA ASN A 189 3.33 -11.44 -24.52
C ASN A 189 4.53 -10.59 -24.93
N ASN A 190 4.50 -9.27 -24.66
CA ASN A 190 5.61 -8.36 -24.94
C ASN A 190 6.61 -8.24 -23.76
N TYR A 191 6.46 -9.07 -22.72
CA TYR A 191 7.42 -9.26 -21.61
C TYR A 191 7.78 -8.01 -20.79
N LEU A 192 7.02 -6.92 -20.87
CA LEU A 192 7.35 -5.71 -20.09
C LEU A 192 7.25 -5.97 -18.59
N PHE A 193 6.24 -6.72 -18.15
CA PHE A 193 6.08 -7.13 -16.74
C PHE A 193 5.65 -8.59 -16.61
N PRO A 194 6.29 -9.38 -15.71
CA PRO A 194 5.78 -10.70 -15.36
C PRO A 194 4.43 -10.54 -14.64
N CYS A 195 3.37 -11.04 -15.27
CA CYS A 195 2.01 -11.00 -14.75
C CYS A 195 1.48 -12.45 -14.68
N PRO A 196 1.06 -12.96 -13.51
CA PRO A 196 1.17 -12.32 -12.19
C PRO A 196 2.64 -12.24 -11.72
N LEU A 197 2.94 -11.37 -10.76
CA LEU A 197 4.22 -11.47 -10.04
C LEU A 197 4.15 -12.72 -9.14
N ASP A 198 5.19 -13.54 -9.17
CA ASP A 198 5.35 -14.62 -8.21
C ASP A 198 5.69 -14.01 -6.85
N LEU A 199 4.67 -13.79 -6.01
CA LEU A 199 4.84 -13.24 -4.68
C LEU A 199 5.35 -14.32 -3.74
N THR A 200 6.41 -14.01 -3.00
CA THR A 200 6.92 -14.91 -1.96
C THR A 200 6.20 -14.59 -0.67
N HIS A 201 5.11 -15.32 -0.39
CA HIS A 201 4.38 -15.17 0.87
C HIS A 201 5.23 -15.68 2.02
N ASP A 202 5.80 -14.75 2.79
CA ASP A 202 6.57 -15.09 3.97
C ASP A 202 6.10 -14.29 5.19
N PRO A 203 5.07 -14.77 5.92
CA PRO A 203 4.63 -14.14 7.15
C PRO A 203 5.74 -14.11 8.23
N THR A 204 6.77 -14.96 8.14
CA THR A 204 7.91 -14.88 9.08
C THR A 204 8.81 -13.66 8.83
N ASN A 205 8.64 -13.02 7.67
CA ASN A 205 9.42 -11.90 7.19
C ASN A 205 8.52 -10.84 6.54
N ALA A 206 7.37 -10.55 7.16
CA ALA A 206 6.43 -9.52 6.74
C ALA A 206 6.87 -8.12 7.23
N TYR A 207 6.22 -7.09 6.71
CA TYR A 207 6.04 -5.81 7.40
C TYR A 207 4.62 -5.72 7.97
N VAL A 208 4.50 -5.23 9.20
CA VAL A 208 3.22 -5.16 9.93
C VAL A 208 3.07 -3.82 10.64
N ASN A 209 1.88 -3.23 10.57
CA ASN A 209 1.48 -2.12 11.43
C ASN A 209 0.14 -2.41 12.11
N VAL A 210 -0.13 -1.69 13.18
CA VAL A 210 -1.41 -1.71 13.87
C VAL A 210 -1.84 -0.27 14.05
N MET A 211 -3.10 0.02 13.76
CA MET A 211 -3.75 1.29 14.07
C MET A 211 -4.98 1.00 14.91
N ALA A 212 -5.12 1.65 16.06
CA ALA A 212 -6.30 1.55 16.92
C ALA A 212 -6.95 2.92 17.07
N VAL A 213 -8.28 2.96 16.92
CA VAL A 213 -9.08 4.17 17.04
C VAL A 213 -10.32 3.92 17.90
N PRO A 214 -10.77 4.91 18.68
CA PRO A 214 -12.05 4.82 19.36
C PRO A 214 -13.20 4.94 18.35
N VAL A 215 -14.28 4.19 18.57
CA VAL A 215 -15.43 4.19 17.65
C VAL A 215 -16.20 5.52 17.66
N TYR A 216 -16.17 6.25 18.78
CA TYR A 216 -17.03 7.42 19.00
C TYR A 216 -16.30 8.77 19.10
N PHE A 217 -14.96 8.80 19.19
CA PHE A 217 -14.20 10.02 19.48
C PHE A 217 -12.91 10.12 18.63
N GLY A 218 -13.01 10.58 17.38
CA GLY A 218 -11.98 10.43 16.34
C GLY A 218 -10.62 11.14 16.51
N ASP A 219 -10.31 11.74 17.67
CA ASP A 219 -9.09 12.54 17.84
C ASP A 219 -7.92 11.79 18.52
N SER A 220 -8.12 10.51 18.87
CA SER A 220 -7.11 9.71 19.57
C SER A 220 -6.81 8.41 18.82
N VAL A 221 -6.10 8.55 17.70
CA VAL A 221 -5.52 7.41 16.99
C VAL A 221 -4.26 6.97 17.72
N ASP A 222 -4.10 5.67 17.84
CA ASP A 222 -2.88 5.04 18.30
C ASP A 222 -2.30 4.12 17.24
N MET A 223 -0.98 4.04 17.15
CA MET A 223 -0.29 3.40 16.03
C MET A 223 0.98 2.68 16.50
N LEU A 224 1.10 1.40 16.13
CA LEU A 224 2.30 0.61 16.39
C LEU A 224 2.84 0.05 15.06
N PRO A 225 3.97 0.54 14.55
CA PRO A 225 4.79 1.65 15.10
C PRO A 225 4.14 3.02 14.84
N ASP A 226 4.62 4.06 15.52
CA ASP A 226 4.24 5.46 15.30
C ASP A 226 4.34 5.91 13.83
N SER A 227 5.28 5.34 13.08
CA SER A 227 5.45 5.59 11.63
C SER A 227 5.97 4.35 10.90
N GLY A 228 5.51 4.17 9.66
CA GLY A 228 5.92 3.03 8.82
C GLY A 228 5.38 1.68 9.29
N MET A 229 6.19 0.63 9.16
CA MET A 229 5.82 -0.74 9.50
C MET A 229 6.95 -1.53 10.17
N LEU A 230 6.59 -2.46 11.05
CA LEU A 230 7.49 -3.34 11.77
C LEU A 230 7.92 -4.54 10.92
N ASN A 231 9.23 -4.76 10.81
CA ASN A 231 9.80 -5.95 10.19
C ASN A 231 9.72 -7.14 11.15
N THR A 232 8.91 -8.15 10.84
CA THR A 232 8.65 -9.28 11.76
C THR A 232 9.82 -10.23 11.94
N ALA A 233 10.80 -10.22 11.04
CA ALA A 233 12.01 -11.03 11.14
C ALA A 233 13.10 -10.38 12.01
N THR A 234 13.16 -9.04 12.04
CA THR A 234 14.28 -8.31 12.67
C THR A 234 13.87 -7.44 13.86
N GLY A 235 12.60 -7.07 13.96
CA GLY A 235 12.10 -6.14 14.95
C GLY A 235 12.33 -4.67 14.63
N ALA A 236 13.00 -4.36 13.52
CA ALA A 236 13.24 -2.99 13.09
C ALA A 236 11.98 -2.36 12.49
N VAL A 237 11.80 -1.06 12.72
CA VAL A 237 10.84 -0.25 11.95
C VAL A 237 11.44 0.03 10.59
N LYS A 238 10.69 -0.22 9.54
CA LYS A 238 10.94 0.29 8.20
C LYS A 238 10.03 1.51 8.05
N GLU A 239 10.65 2.66 7.86
CA GLU A 239 9.94 3.95 7.77
C GLU A 239 9.19 4.10 6.44
N ASP A 240 8.22 5.01 6.42
CA ASP A 240 7.62 5.56 5.21
C ASP A 240 8.66 6.26 4.31
N TYR A 241 8.30 6.66 3.09
CA TYR A 241 9.25 7.33 2.20
C TYR A 241 9.76 8.65 2.81
N PRO A 242 11.08 8.90 2.83
CA PRO A 242 11.58 10.18 3.30
C PRO A 242 11.28 11.26 2.28
N MET A 243 10.44 12.22 2.65
CA MET A 243 10.12 13.40 1.83
C MET A 243 11.11 14.57 2.05
N GLY A 244 12.33 14.23 2.47
CA GLY A 244 13.36 15.20 2.82
C GLY A 244 14.18 15.69 1.62
N PRO A 245 15.03 16.73 1.81
CA PRO A 245 15.90 17.26 0.76
C PRO A 245 16.88 16.25 0.15
N LYS A 246 17.10 15.11 0.81
CA LYS A 246 17.99 14.04 0.32
C LYS A 246 17.42 13.37 -0.94
N ASP A 247 16.12 13.13 -0.95
CA ASP A 247 15.43 12.36 -1.99
C ASP A 247 14.83 13.29 -3.06
N LEU A 248 14.53 14.54 -2.70
CA LEU A 248 14.07 15.57 -3.63
C LEU A 248 15.06 15.73 -4.80
N VAL A 249 14.56 15.60 -6.02
CA VAL A 249 15.33 15.79 -7.26
C VAL A 249 14.98 17.13 -7.89
N ILE A 250 13.69 17.46 -7.97
CA ILE A 250 13.21 18.69 -8.58
C ILE A 250 11.93 19.16 -7.87
N ALA A 251 11.77 20.48 -7.80
CA ALA A 251 10.55 21.16 -7.38
C ALA A 251 10.26 22.27 -8.39
N VAL A 252 9.04 22.30 -8.91
CA VAL A 252 8.57 23.29 -9.87
C VAL A 252 7.31 23.90 -9.30
N THR A 253 7.32 25.22 -9.11
CA THR A 253 6.13 25.98 -8.74
C THR A 253 5.38 26.41 -9.99
N ASP A 254 4.08 26.41 -9.91
CA ASP A 254 3.19 26.83 -10.97
C ASP A 254 2.54 28.17 -10.65
N SER A 255 2.13 28.92 -11.69
CA SER A 255 1.59 30.26 -11.43
C SER A 255 0.18 30.12 -10.86
N PRO A 256 -0.18 30.82 -9.77
CA PRO A 256 -1.56 30.75 -9.32
C PRO A 256 -2.48 31.40 -10.36
N GLN A 257 -3.65 30.81 -10.58
CA GLN A 257 -4.77 31.29 -11.40
C GLN A 257 -4.58 31.20 -12.92
N ASP A 258 -3.81 30.26 -13.43
CA ASP A 258 -3.69 29.93 -14.86
C ASP A 258 -4.47 28.67 -15.28
N CYS A 259 -4.92 27.88 -14.30
CA CYS A 259 -5.86 26.79 -14.51
C CYS A 259 -7.18 27.31 -15.14
N PHE A 260 -7.80 26.52 -16.04
CA PHE A 260 -9.16 26.78 -16.55
C PHE A 260 -10.21 25.67 -16.29
N GLY A 261 -11.48 26.05 -16.18
CA GLY A 261 -12.60 25.12 -16.09
C GLY A 261 -13.06 24.80 -14.66
N GLY A 262 -13.78 23.68 -14.50
CA GLY A 262 -14.41 23.30 -13.22
C GLY A 262 -13.42 23.08 -12.09
N ILE A 263 -12.28 22.43 -12.39
CA ILE A 263 -11.21 22.12 -11.44
C ILE A 263 -10.71 23.36 -10.71
N CYS A 264 -10.47 24.45 -11.43
CA CYS A 264 -9.88 25.67 -10.89
C CYS A 264 -10.89 26.45 -10.06
N ASN A 265 -12.16 26.46 -10.49
CA ASN A 265 -13.25 27.02 -9.69
C ASN A 265 -13.43 26.27 -8.36
N ASN A 266 -13.07 24.99 -8.35
CA ASN A 266 -13.07 24.11 -7.20
C ASN A 266 -11.77 24.21 -6.38
N GLY A 267 -10.77 24.94 -6.89
CA GLY A 267 -9.48 25.16 -6.24
C GLY A 267 -8.52 23.99 -6.35
N GLU A 268 -8.82 22.99 -7.17
CA GLU A 268 -7.94 21.84 -7.47
C GLU A 268 -6.83 22.19 -8.49
N GLU A 269 -6.54 23.48 -8.66
CA GLU A 269 -5.39 24.02 -9.39
C GLU A 269 -4.08 23.49 -8.79
N LEU A 270 -3.21 22.95 -9.64
CA LEU A 270 -1.85 22.57 -9.31
C LEU A 270 -1.04 23.83 -9.07
N THR A 271 -0.28 23.87 -7.98
CA THR A 271 0.51 25.05 -7.59
C THR A 271 1.98 24.72 -7.40
N GLU A 272 2.31 23.44 -7.22
CA GLU A 272 3.67 22.95 -7.10
C GLU A 272 3.70 21.46 -7.41
N VAL A 273 4.74 21.03 -8.12
CA VAL A 273 5.07 19.62 -8.30
C VAL A 273 6.49 19.37 -7.83
N LYS A 274 6.67 18.34 -7.01
CA LYS A 274 7.98 17.82 -6.62
C LYS A 274 8.13 16.39 -7.06
N ALA A 275 9.34 16.02 -7.47
CA ALA A 275 9.69 14.63 -7.73
C ALA A 275 10.84 14.18 -6.82
N PHE A 276 10.69 12.99 -6.25
CA PHE A 276 11.61 12.35 -5.31
C PHE A 276 12.06 11.02 -5.90
N VAL A 277 13.37 10.77 -5.87
CA VAL A 277 13.94 9.46 -6.21
C VAL A 277 14.46 8.84 -4.93
N HIS A 278 13.82 7.75 -4.52
CA HIS A 278 14.06 7.10 -3.24
C HIS A 278 15.17 6.06 -3.31
N GLU A 279 15.66 5.66 -2.14
CA GLU A 279 16.53 4.49 -2.01
C GLU A 279 15.77 3.24 -2.44
N GLY A 280 16.30 2.51 -3.42
CA GLY A 280 15.57 1.43 -4.11
C GLY A 280 14.88 1.85 -5.41
N GLY A 281 15.18 3.05 -5.95
CA GLY A 281 14.80 3.42 -7.32
C GLY A 281 13.35 3.86 -7.53
N ASN A 282 12.50 3.77 -6.50
CA ASN A 282 11.10 4.21 -6.56
C ASN A 282 11.01 5.73 -6.78
N LEU A 283 10.04 6.15 -7.59
CA LEU A 283 9.83 7.55 -7.99
C LEU A 283 8.50 8.06 -7.43
N THR A 284 8.54 9.09 -6.58
CA THR A 284 7.33 9.72 -6.04
C THR A 284 7.15 11.12 -6.57
N PHE A 285 5.92 11.44 -6.97
CA PHE A 285 5.47 12.79 -7.30
C PHE A 285 4.59 13.33 -6.18
N GLU A 286 4.91 14.50 -5.63
CA GLU A 286 4.02 15.30 -4.79
C GLU A 286 3.42 16.41 -5.63
N LEU A 287 2.09 16.37 -5.75
CA LEU A 287 1.29 17.35 -6.46
C LEU A 287 0.57 18.18 -5.40
N LYS A 288 0.96 19.44 -5.26
CA LYS A 288 0.31 20.38 -4.37
C LYS A 288 -0.78 21.12 -5.12
N ILE A 289 -1.99 21.11 -4.58
CA ILE A 289 -3.12 21.85 -5.11
C ILE A 289 -3.54 23.00 -4.20
N ALA A 290 -4.11 24.07 -4.75
CA ALA A 290 -4.46 25.27 -3.99
C ALA A 290 -5.44 24.97 -2.83
N THR A 291 -6.47 24.18 -3.10
CA THR A 291 -7.33 23.56 -2.10
C THR A 291 -7.96 22.30 -2.66
N TYR A 292 -8.21 21.32 -1.81
CA TYR A 292 -8.94 20.14 -2.25
C TYR A 292 -10.46 20.40 -2.20
N SER A 293 -11.19 20.07 -3.28
CA SER A 293 -12.65 20.21 -3.38
C SER A 293 -13.38 18.90 -3.13
N PHE A 294 -14.63 18.98 -2.64
CA PHE A 294 -15.54 17.84 -2.53
C PHE A 294 -16.24 17.48 -3.83
N GLU A 295 -16.14 18.33 -4.83
CA GLU A 295 -16.71 18.06 -6.13
C GLU A 295 -15.72 17.16 -6.88
N ASP A 296 -16.02 15.86 -6.89
CA ASP A 296 -15.34 14.74 -7.56
C ASP A 296 -15.04 15.00 -9.05
N THR A 297 -14.14 15.93 -9.36
CA THR A 297 -14.05 16.53 -10.70
C THR A 297 -12.64 16.64 -11.24
N ALA A 298 -11.63 16.15 -10.51
CA ALA A 298 -10.26 16.13 -10.99
C ALA A 298 -9.74 14.72 -11.27
N VAL A 299 -9.08 14.62 -12.42
CA VAL A 299 -8.16 13.54 -12.75
C VAL A 299 -6.76 14.13 -12.78
N TYR A 300 -5.82 13.44 -12.16
CA TYR A 300 -4.42 13.81 -12.10
C TYR A 300 -3.59 12.85 -12.94
N LEU A 301 -2.78 13.39 -13.83
CA LEU A 301 -1.91 12.63 -14.72
C LEU A 301 -0.44 12.95 -14.45
N VAL A 302 0.39 11.92 -14.49
CA VAL A 302 1.84 12.04 -14.63
C VAL A 302 2.25 11.35 -15.92
N LEU A 303 2.70 12.14 -16.90
CA LEU A 303 3.16 11.68 -18.19
C LEU A 303 4.69 11.57 -18.16
N MET A 304 5.25 10.42 -18.47
CA MET A 304 6.69 10.15 -18.36
C MET A 304 7.28 9.58 -19.65
N ASP A 305 8.37 10.19 -20.09
CA ASP A 305 9.32 9.71 -21.07
C ASP A 305 10.52 9.14 -20.30
N LEU A 306 10.56 7.82 -20.22
CA LEU A 306 11.46 7.05 -19.36
C LEU A 306 12.76 6.70 -20.07
N ASP A 307 12.75 6.65 -21.40
CA ASP A 307 13.93 6.37 -22.23
C ASP A 307 14.65 7.64 -22.75
N ASN A 308 14.06 8.82 -22.50
CA ASN A 308 14.53 10.14 -22.94
C ASN A 308 14.68 10.21 -24.47
N ASN A 309 13.74 9.61 -25.18
CA ASN A 309 13.67 9.66 -26.63
C ASN A 309 12.25 10.07 -27.08
N PRO A 310 12.06 11.31 -27.59
CA PRO A 310 10.74 11.81 -27.95
C PRO A 310 10.13 11.14 -29.20
N THR A 311 10.81 10.15 -29.79
CA THR A 311 10.33 9.40 -30.96
C THR A 311 9.84 7.99 -30.61
N THR A 312 10.12 7.53 -29.40
CA THR A 312 9.50 6.35 -28.78
C THR A 312 8.29 6.85 -27.95
N GLY A 313 7.32 6.01 -27.65
CA GLY A 313 6.15 6.46 -26.89
C GLY A 313 5.06 7.20 -27.70
N GLU A 314 4.04 7.70 -27.00
CA GLU A 314 3.02 8.59 -27.56
C GLU A 314 3.53 10.05 -27.54
N PRO A 315 3.57 10.76 -28.69
CA PRO A 315 4.13 12.09 -28.74
C PRO A 315 3.24 13.10 -28.01
N TYR A 316 3.82 13.83 -27.07
CA TYR A 316 3.13 14.89 -26.35
C TYR A 316 3.92 16.19 -26.40
N PHE A 317 3.21 17.30 -26.58
CA PHE A 317 3.80 18.64 -26.71
C PHE A 317 3.38 19.52 -25.55
N ASN A 318 4.36 20.14 -24.89
CA ASN A 318 4.11 21.19 -23.91
C ASN A 318 4.92 22.45 -24.29
N GLY A 319 4.22 23.47 -24.77
CA GLY A 319 4.85 24.62 -25.41
C GLY A 319 5.60 24.22 -26.69
N GLY A 320 6.90 24.47 -26.73
CA GLY A 320 7.77 24.18 -27.89
C GLY A 320 8.54 22.85 -27.81
N GLU A 321 8.42 22.12 -26.71
CA GLU A 321 9.12 20.85 -26.47
C GLU A 321 8.18 19.66 -26.71
N CYS A 322 8.75 18.49 -27.01
CA CYS A 322 8.03 17.24 -27.21
C CYS A 322 8.71 16.12 -26.43
N ILE A 323 7.89 15.24 -25.84
CA ILE A 323 8.32 13.99 -25.19
C ILE A 323 7.60 12.80 -25.80
N GLY A 324 8.19 11.62 -25.58
CA GLY A 324 7.64 10.33 -25.95
C GLY A 324 7.08 9.63 -24.73
N ILE A 325 5.76 9.59 -24.55
CA ILE A 325 5.18 9.02 -23.33
C ILE A 325 5.31 7.49 -23.36
N ASP A 326 6.15 6.98 -22.46
CA ASP A 326 6.35 5.55 -22.19
C ASP A 326 5.41 5.05 -21.10
N LEU A 327 5.18 5.88 -20.08
CA LEU A 327 4.36 5.57 -18.92
C LEU A 327 3.46 6.76 -18.58
N LEU A 328 2.17 6.45 -18.40
CA LEU A 328 1.16 7.40 -17.93
C LEU A 328 0.58 6.89 -16.62
N ALA A 329 0.71 7.67 -15.55
CA ALA A 329 0.04 7.40 -14.28
C ALA A 329 -1.22 8.27 -14.20
N GLU A 330 -2.39 7.66 -14.03
CA GLU A 330 -3.68 8.34 -14.04
C GLU A 330 -4.46 8.03 -12.78
N TYR A 331 -4.88 9.06 -12.05
CA TYR A 331 -5.61 8.90 -10.80
C TYR A 331 -6.80 9.83 -10.72
N TYR A 332 -7.90 9.27 -10.25
CA TYR A 332 -9.20 9.89 -10.20
C TYR A 332 -9.60 10.15 -8.76
N ASN A 333 -10.13 11.34 -8.55
CA ASN A 333 -10.72 11.72 -7.29
C ASN A 333 -12.24 11.49 -7.32
N PHE A 334 -12.71 10.33 -6.87
CA PHE A 334 -14.14 9.99 -6.81
C PHE A 334 -14.60 9.58 -5.40
N ASN A 335 -15.65 10.24 -4.88
CA ASN A 335 -16.45 9.87 -3.70
C ASN A 335 -15.67 9.59 -2.40
N ASN A 336 -14.64 10.37 -2.11
CA ASN A 336 -13.81 10.14 -0.92
C ASN A 336 -14.36 10.93 0.32
N PRO A 337 -14.27 10.40 1.57
CA PRO A 337 -14.71 11.06 2.82
C PRO A 337 -13.69 12.08 3.41
N ILE A 338 -14.16 13.08 4.17
CA ILE A 338 -13.34 14.22 4.67
C ILE A 338 -12.38 13.80 5.80
N GLY A 339 -11.16 14.33 5.78
CA GLY A 339 -10.25 14.33 6.94
C GLY A 339 -9.28 13.16 7.00
N GLU A 340 -9.30 12.27 6.01
CA GLU A 340 -8.48 11.06 5.98
C GLU A 340 -7.70 10.98 4.66
N ALA A 341 -6.52 10.39 4.74
CA ALA A 341 -5.80 9.88 3.58
C ALA A 341 -6.69 8.87 2.86
N ASN A 342 -6.90 9.04 1.56
CA ASN A 342 -7.66 8.05 0.79
C ASN A 342 -6.90 7.65 -0.46
N PRO A 343 -6.91 6.34 -0.82
CA PRO A 343 -6.45 5.91 -2.13
C PRO A 343 -7.25 6.63 -3.21
N LEU A 344 -6.58 7.00 -4.29
CA LEU A 344 -7.24 7.47 -5.51
C LEU A 344 -7.46 6.27 -6.43
N ALA A 345 -8.65 6.15 -7.02
CA ALA A 345 -8.86 5.15 -8.05
C ALA A 345 -7.95 5.46 -9.25
N GLY A 346 -7.18 4.52 -9.76
CA GLY A 346 -6.19 4.84 -10.79
C GLY A 346 -5.70 3.68 -11.64
N ASN A 347 -4.99 4.04 -12.69
CA ASN A 347 -4.38 3.13 -13.66
C ASN A 347 -2.97 3.60 -14.02
N LEU A 348 -2.04 2.67 -14.18
CA LEU A 348 -0.77 2.93 -14.87
C LEU A 348 -0.90 2.40 -16.29
N TYR A 349 -0.63 3.23 -17.29
CA TYR A 349 -0.65 2.82 -18.68
C TYR A 349 0.78 2.78 -19.23
N PHE A 350 1.19 1.61 -19.66
CA PHE A 350 2.47 1.40 -20.33
C PHE A 350 2.27 1.47 -21.83
N ARG A 351 3.11 2.22 -22.55
CA ARG A 351 3.07 2.22 -24.00
C ARG A 351 3.72 0.96 -24.53
N VAL A 352 3.01 0.27 -25.43
CA VAL A 352 3.49 -0.92 -26.13
C VAL A 352 3.08 -0.81 -27.59
N ASP A 353 4.05 -0.68 -28.48
CA ASP A 353 3.81 -0.41 -29.90
C ASP A 353 2.88 0.82 -30.09
N ASP A 354 1.73 0.64 -30.76
CA ASP A 354 0.73 1.68 -31.02
C ASP A 354 -0.40 1.75 -29.96
N GLY A 355 -0.26 1.04 -28.84
CA GLY A 355 -1.33 0.91 -27.84
C GLY A 355 -0.88 1.11 -26.39
N TYR A 356 -1.85 1.34 -25.50
CA TYR A 356 -1.62 1.39 -24.06
C TYR A 356 -1.99 0.07 -23.39
N CYS A 357 -1.17 -0.31 -22.42
CA CYS A 357 -1.33 -1.45 -21.55
C CYS A 357 -1.67 -0.97 -20.13
N PRO A 358 -2.94 -0.97 -19.74
CA PRO A 358 -3.33 -0.56 -18.39
C PRO A 358 -3.00 -1.66 -17.39
N LEU A 359 -2.28 -1.26 -16.36
CA LEU A 359 -2.21 -1.92 -15.08
C LEU A 359 -3.27 -1.33 -14.17
N LEU A 360 -4.23 -2.18 -13.80
CA LEU A 360 -5.37 -1.81 -12.99
C LEU A 360 -5.05 -2.06 -11.50
N TYR A 361 -5.90 -1.50 -10.63
CA TYR A 361 -5.87 -1.75 -9.19
C TYR A 361 -4.56 -1.33 -8.53
N ILE A 362 -4.06 -0.21 -9.00
CA ILE A 362 -2.88 0.49 -8.47
C ILE A 362 -3.31 1.70 -7.63
N ASP A 363 -4.55 1.70 -7.17
CA ASP A 363 -5.14 2.79 -6.38
C ASP A 363 -4.28 3.15 -5.17
N TYR A 364 -3.55 2.16 -4.64
CA TYR A 364 -2.67 2.34 -3.50
C TYR A 364 -1.35 3.03 -3.77
N LEU A 365 -0.98 3.13 -5.04
CA LEU A 365 0.17 3.91 -5.47
C LEU A 365 -0.14 5.40 -5.49
N ALA A 366 -1.39 5.83 -5.29
CA ALA A 366 -1.68 7.24 -5.07
C ALA A 366 -2.60 7.53 -3.90
N ASN A 367 -2.23 8.56 -3.14
CA ASN A 367 -2.97 9.00 -1.95
C ASN A 367 -3.28 10.49 -2.06
N VAL A 368 -4.39 10.89 -1.45
CA VAL A 368 -4.75 12.30 -1.32
C VAL A 368 -4.89 12.73 0.14
N TRP A 369 -4.29 13.88 0.47
CA TRP A 369 -4.50 14.59 1.72
C TRP A 369 -5.32 15.85 1.50
N ARG A 370 -6.43 15.88 2.21
CA ARG A 370 -7.47 16.89 2.06
C ARG A 370 -7.23 18.03 3.03
N SER A 371 -6.48 19.03 2.58
CA SER A 371 -6.28 20.27 3.32
C SER A 371 -6.29 21.49 2.39
N SER A 372 -6.03 22.67 2.93
CA SER A 372 -5.71 23.86 2.17
C SER A 372 -4.32 24.37 2.61
N PRO A 373 -3.26 24.19 1.80
CA PRO A 373 -3.26 23.53 0.47
C PRO A 373 -3.55 22.03 0.55
N GLY A 374 -4.02 21.42 -0.55
CA GLY A 374 -4.20 19.97 -0.66
C GLY A 374 -2.97 19.31 -1.26
N TYR A 375 -2.83 18.00 -1.08
CA TYR A 375 -1.69 17.25 -1.60
C TYR A 375 -2.10 15.91 -2.16
N ILE A 376 -1.49 15.51 -3.26
CA ILE A 376 -1.64 14.20 -3.87
C ILE A 376 -0.24 13.63 -4.06
N TRP A 377 -0.10 12.36 -3.75
CA TRP A 377 1.15 11.65 -3.94
C TRP A 377 0.93 10.48 -4.85
N ILE A 378 1.80 10.35 -5.85
CA ILE A 378 1.78 9.28 -6.83
C ILE A 378 3.15 8.63 -6.82
N THR A 379 3.22 7.35 -6.44
CA THR A 379 4.47 6.59 -6.34
C THR A 379 4.54 5.54 -7.43
N ILE A 380 5.62 5.54 -8.18
CA ILE A 380 5.91 4.56 -9.23
C ILE A 380 7.05 3.66 -8.76
N PRO A 381 6.77 2.38 -8.46
CA PRO A 381 7.79 1.39 -8.13
C PRO A 381 8.93 1.28 -9.17
N GLU A 382 10.15 1.06 -8.71
CA GLU A 382 11.35 0.86 -9.54
C GLU A 382 11.13 -0.25 -10.55
N GLU A 383 10.43 -1.31 -10.15
CA GLU A 383 10.11 -2.45 -11.00
C GLU A 383 9.41 -2.01 -12.28
N PHE A 384 8.55 -0.98 -12.23
CA PHE A 384 7.88 -0.41 -13.42
C PHE A 384 8.80 0.46 -14.29
N LEU A 385 9.85 1.03 -13.69
CA LEU A 385 10.77 1.95 -14.35
C LEU A 385 11.98 1.21 -14.96
N ALA A 386 12.43 0.14 -14.30
CA ALA A 386 13.69 -0.54 -14.59
C ALA A 386 13.85 -1.00 -16.05
N PRO A 387 12.83 -1.57 -16.73
CA PRO A 387 12.97 -1.98 -18.13
C PRO A 387 13.33 -0.81 -19.06
N TYR A 388 12.71 0.36 -18.84
CA TYR A 388 12.92 1.56 -19.65
C TYR A 388 14.25 2.24 -19.29
N LEU A 389 14.55 2.32 -17.99
CA LEU A 389 15.78 2.92 -17.50
C LEU A 389 17.03 2.15 -17.93
N ALA A 390 16.94 0.82 -18.07
CA ALA A 390 18.04 0.02 -18.61
C ALA A 390 18.42 0.40 -20.05
N SER A 391 17.47 0.95 -20.82
CA SER A 391 17.70 1.49 -22.17
C SER A 391 17.96 2.99 -22.22
N ASN A 392 17.89 3.71 -21.09
CA ASN A 392 18.09 5.15 -21.03
C ASN A 392 19.56 5.50 -20.66
N PRO A 393 20.45 5.76 -21.64
CA PRO A 393 21.85 6.06 -21.35
C PRO A 393 22.04 7.40 -20.64
N SER A 394 21.05 8.29 -20.67
CA SER A 394 21.14 9.60 -20.03
C SER A 394 20.81 9.53 -18.53
N GLY A 395 20.02 8.52 -18.12
CA GLY A 395 19.47 8.42 -16.76
C GLY A 395 18.49 9.55 -16.41
N VAL A 396 18.08 10.36 -17.40
CA VAL A 396 17.12 11.44 -17.22
C VAL A 396 15.73 10.93 -17.59
N ILE A 397 14.79 11.00 -16.67
CA ILE A 397 13.37 10.85 -16.94
C ILE A 397 12.82 12.25 -17.23
N THR A 398 12.06 12.39 -18.30
CA THR A 398 11.36 13.64 -18.60
C THR A 398 9.88 13.46 -18.27
N ALA A 399 9.31 14.35 -17.46
CA ALA A 399 7.95 14.21 -16.98
C ALA A 399 7.14 15.51 -17.10
N MET A 400 5.82 15.37 -17.09
CA MET A 400 4.86 16.46 -16.96
C MET A 400 3.73 15.99 -16.07
N VAL A 401 3.19 16.90 -15.28
CA VAL A 401 1.98 16.67 -14.51
C VAL A 401 0.87 17.52 -15.09
N GLY A 402 -0.35 16.99 -15.12
CA GLY A 402 -1.50 17.81 -15.42
C GLY A 402 -2.75 17.36 -14.70
N SER A 403 -3.71 18.26 -14.60
CA SER A 403 -5.05 17.97 -14.13
C SER A 403 -6.07 18.22 -15.24
N PHE A 404 -7.14 17.44 -15.29
CA PHE A 404 -8.23 17.66 -16.24
C PHE A 404 -9.56 17.18 -15.70
N SER A 405 -10.65 17.81 -16.16
CA SER A 405 -11.99 17.46 -15.72
C SER A 405 -12.46 16.19 -16.45
N PRO A 406 -13.06 15.20 -15.78
CA PRO A 406 -13.49 13.96 -16.43
C PRO A 406 -14.51 14.21 -17.55
N ASP A 407 -15.28 15.30 -17.48
CA ASP A 407 -16.22 15.72 -18.54
C ASP A 407 -15.51 16.31 -19.77
N ALA A 408 -14.22 16.57 -19.67
CA ALA A 408 -13.40 17.35 -20.60
C ALA A 408 -12.26 16.53 -21.24
N LEU A 409 -12.33 15.19 -21.23
CA LEU A 409 -11.34 14.23 -21.78
C LEU A 409 -10.81 14.53 -23.21
N PHE A 410 -11.39 15.49 -23.93
CA PHE A 410 -11.00 15.86 -25.31
C PHE A 410 -10.58 17.33 -25.48
N THR A 411 -10.57 18.16 -24.43
CA THR A 411 -10.26 19.60 -24.56
C THR A 411 -8.85 19.98 -24.10
N GLY A 412 -8.03 19.01 -23.72
CA GLY A 412 -6.70 19.23 -23.13
C GLY A 412 -6.76 19.35 -21.61
N PHE A 413 -5.58 19.45 -21.00
CA PHE A 413 -5.41 19.65 -19.56
C PHE A 413 -6.02 20.97 -19.12
N ALA A 414 -6.75 20.96 -18.01
CA ALA A 414 -7.22 22.15 -17.31
C ALA A 414 -6.03 22.96 -16.76
N ASP A 415 -4.98 22.26 -16.37
CA ASP A 415 -3.79 22.78 -15.73
C ASP A 415 -2.61 21.83 -15.93
N THR A 416 -1.40 22.37 -16.01
CA THR A 416 -0.18 21.63 -16.29
C THR A 416 1.01 22.19 -15.55
N VAL A 417 1.79 21.33 -14.91
CA VAL A 417 3.05 21.73 -14.27
C VAL A 417 4.22 20.96 -14.91
N PRO A 418 5.23 21.67 -15.47
CA PRO A 418 5.25 23.13 -15.69
C PRO A 418 4.25 23.59 -16.77
N ASP A 419 3.85 24.85 -16.72
CA ASP A 419 3.16 25.59 -17.80
C ASP A 419 3.77 25.39 -19.20
N GLN A 420 5.10 25.26 -19.28
CA GLN A 420 5.84 25.06 -20.51
C GLN A 420 7.05 24.16 -20.29
N GLY A 421 7.31 23.28 -21.27
CA GLY A 421 8.40 22.31 -21.19
C GLY A 421 8.10 21.15 -20.25
N PHE A 422 9.14 20.59 -19.64
CA PHE A 422 9.03 19.36 -18.86
C PHE A 422 9.96 19.34 -17.65
N LEU A 423 9.57 18.59 -16.62
CA LEU A 423 10.43 18.27 -15.49
C LEU A 423 11.54 17.31 -15.96
N LYS A 424 12.80 17.59 -15.57
CA LYS A 424 13.94 16.70 -15.84
C LYS A 424 14.42 16.07 -14.56
N ILE A 425 14.14 14.78 -14.39
CA ILE A 425 14.40 14.01 -13.19
C ILE A 425 15.63 13.16 -13.46
N THR A 426 16.76 13.47 -12.82
CA THR A 426 17.98 12.65 -12.95
C THR A 426 17.91 11.51 -11.94
N ASN A 427 17.87 10.27 -12.43
CA ASN A 427 17.94 9.11 -11.56
C ASN A 427 19.33 9.06 -10.90
N LYS A 428 19.38 9.03 -9.56
CA LYS A 428 20.62 9.02 -8.77
C LYS A 428 21.33 7.65 -8.77
N CYS A 429 20.74 6.61 -9.36
CA CYS A 429 21.22 5.22 -9.26
C CYS A 429 22.38 4.81 -10.20
N ASN A 430 23.07 5.75 -10.86
CA ASN A 430 24.23 5.45 -11.73
C ASN A 430 25.58 5.93 -11.16
#